data_AF-A0A2V1DY73-F1
#
_entry.id   AF-A0A2V1DY73-F1
#
_cell.length_a   1.000
_cell.length_b   1.000
_cell.length_c   1.000
_cell.angle_alpha   90.00
_cell.angle_beta   90.00
_cell.angle_gamma   90.00
#
_symmetry.space_group_name_H-M   'P 1'
#
loop_
_entity.id
_entity.type
_entity.pdbx_description
1 polymer ?
#
loop_
_entity_poly.entity_id
_entity_poly.type
_entity_poly.pdbx_seq_one_letter_code
_entity_poly.pdbx_strand_id
1 'polypeptide(L)'
;MSAKTSNLQYFAFSFLSLLVLRYASSSYYSEPSIYALDVCTSVDQPNPIAALYPNNATGTLNGTIGVLPIPLTLARKLIPSQYGILEHAYRELLPSFPVGMYPAIVQAMHDHEVQAFGYKIEDFSRTGIEFPFVDLLGDGYSSFKWAPSMLMTAGHEIALKGAQDYGTNTFPASFEPGCDAYRAVPSSKEPGTTYFSASSVEGRESLSTLFSSTEEEMYPLSFFKNFTNQPTFADGKTCDNMIRLFNTTVSSAEKGIERVKGTVRANIHPFKKEHEWSNVYGLRLDTAFIENNYLSCESFRGYVSHE
;
A
#
# COMPACT_ATOMS: atom_id res chain seq x y z
N MET A 1 0.89 81.19 24.46
CA MET A 1 0.38 80.46 25.65
C MET A 1 0.40 78.98 25.32
N SER A 2 1.39 78.23 25.81
CA SER A 2 1.54 76.80 25.52
C SER A 2 0.77 76.01 26.58
N ALA A 3 -0.28 75.31 26.16
CA ALA A 3 -1.10 74.49 27.04
C ALA A 3 -0.33 73.21 27.39
N LYS A 4 -0.03 73.01 28.69
CA LYS A 4 0.49 71.74 29.20
C LYS A 4 -0.61 70.68 29.09
N THR A 5 -0.53 69.81 28.09
CA THR A 5 -1.31 68.57 28.04
C THR A 5 -0.90 67.69 29.20
N SER A 6 -1.87 67.35 30.06
CA SER A 6 -1.67 66.56 31.26
C SER A 6 -1.53 65.07 30.89
N ASN A 7 -0.45 64.44 31.36
CA ASN A 7 -0.18 62.99 31.21
C ASN A 7 -1.34 62.10 31.70
N LEU A 8 -2.25 62.64 32.52
CA LEU A 8 -3.46 61.96 32.98
C LEU A 8 -4.42 61.61 31.83
N GLN A 9 -4.48 62.43 30.77
CA GLN A 9 -5.34 62.18 29.61
C GLN A 9 -4.87 60.98 28.80
N TYR A 10 -3.55 60.84 28.60
CA TYR A 10 -2.96 59.68 27.91
C TYR A 10 -3.11 58.38 28.72
N PHE A 11 -3.03 58.46 30.05
CA PHE A 11 -3.26 57.32 30.91
C PHE A 11 -4.73 56.87 30.89
N ALA A 12 -5.67 57.81 31.02
CA ALA A 12 -7.09 57.52 30.99
C ALA A 12 -7.53 56.93 29.63
N PHE A 13 -7.00 57.47 28.52
CA PHE A 13 -7.31 56.98 27.18
C PHE A 13 -6.73 55.59 26.93
N SER A 14 -5.48 55.33 27.35
CA SER A 14 -4.85 54.01 27.23
C SER A 14 -5.55 52.96 28.10
N PHE A 15 -5.93 53.32 29.33
CA PHE A 15 -6.64 52.43 30.23
C PHE A 15 -8.03 52.06 29.71
N LEU A 16 -8.82 53.04 29.23
CA LEU A 16 -10.12 52.74 28.63
C LEU A 16 -9.99 51.91 27.35
N SER A 17 -8.98 52.18 26.51
CA SER A 17 -8.74 51.41 25.28
C SER A 17 -8.43 49.94 25.58
N LEU A 18 -7.61 49.68 26.60
CA LEU A 18 -7.29 48.31 27.05
C LEU A 18 -8.50 47.62 27.69
N LEU A 19 -9.36 48.36 28.40
CA LEU A 19 -10.57 47.82 29.01
C LEU A 19 -11.61 47.42 27.94
N VAL A 20 -11.77 48.25 26.90
CA VAL A 20 -12.65 47.96 25.75
C VAL A 20 -12.12 46.79 24.92
N LEU A 21 -10.81 46.70 24.69
CA LEU A 21 -10.19 45.54 24.04
C LEU A 21 -10.43 44.25 24.84
N ARG A 22 -10.29 44.27 26.17
CA ARG A 22 -10.61 43.10 27.00
C ARG A 22 -12.08 42.71 26.95
N TYR A 23 -13.00 43.67 26.97
CA TYR A 23 -14.44 43.40 26.98
C TYR A 23 -14.97 42.94 25.61
N ALA A 24 -14.42 43.48 24.51
CA ALA A 24 -14.73 43.02 23.15
C ALA A 24 -14.17 41.62 22.86
N SER A 25 -13.11 41.21 23.57
CA SER A 25 -12.49 39.87 23.44
C SER A 25 -13.16 38.79 24.30
N SER A 26 -14.02 39.15 25.26
CA SER A 26 -14.64 38.20 26.19
C SER A 26 -15.98 37.60 25.74
N SER A 27 -16.47 37.94 24.53
CA SER A 27 -17.80 37.52 24.05
C SER A 27 -17.79 36.55 22.87
N TYR A 28 -16.66 35.94 22.54
CA TYR A 28 -16.57 34.88 21.53
C TYR A 28 -15.73 33.70 22.04
N TYR A 29 -16.12 33.13 23.18
CA TYR A 29 -15.89 31.70 23.40
C TYR A 29 -17.15 30.97 22.91
N SER A 30 -17.28 30.85 21.58
CA SER A 30 -17.88 29.62 21.07
C SER A 30 -16.91 28.53 21.53
N GLU A 31 -17.39 27.59 22.35
CA GLU A 31 -16.64 26.36 22.55
C GLU A 31 -16.22 25.87 21.16
N PRO A 32 -14.92 25.64 20.92
CA PRO A 32 -14.55 24.89 19.74
C PRO A 32 -15.33 23.59 19.89
N SER A 33 -16.28 23.33 18.99
CA SER A 33 -16.83 22.01 18.84
C SER A 33 -15.60 21.12 18.64
N ILE A 34 -15.23 20.37 19.68
CA ILE A 34 -14.26 19.31 19.57
C ILE A 34 -14.97 18.30 18.67
N TYR A 35 -14.84 18.52 17.37
CA TYR A 35 -14.80 17.41 16.46
C TYR A 35 -13.67 16.57 17.01
N ALA A 36 -14.00 15.50 17.74
CA ALA A 36 -13.10 14.38 17.81
C ALA A 36 -12.87 14.03 16.34
N LEU A 37 -11.77 14.54 15.77
CA LEU A 37 -11.15 13.89 14.65
C LEU A 37 -10.97 12.48 15.18
N ASP A 38 -11.77 11.56 14.66
CA ASP A 38 -11.65 10.16 14.98
C ASP A 38 -10.23 9.81 14.53
N VAL A 39 -9.30 9.83 15.49
CA VAL A 39 -7.88 9.61 15.21
C VAL A 39 -7.82 8.14 14.85
N CYS A 40 -7.76 7.92 13.55
CA CYS A 40 -7.44 6.66 12.89
C CYS A 40 -6.34 5.95 13.70
N THR A 41 -6.73 4.98 14.53
CA THR A 41 -5.82 4.21 15.37
C THR A 41 -5.82 2.80 14.82
N SER A 42 -4.80 2.49 14.03
CA SER A 42 -4.64 1.17 13.42
C SER A 42 -4.47 0.08 14.48
N VAL A 43 -4.95 -1.13 14.17
CA VAL A 43 -4.70 -2.33 14.99
C VAL A 43 -3.43 -3.10 14.58
N ASP A 44 -2.71 -2.57 13.59
CA ASP A 44 -1.48 -3.15 13.07
C ASP A 44 -0.38 -3.26 14.15
N GLN A 45 0.51 -4.22 13.94
CA GLN A 45 1.64 -4.43 14.85
C GLN A 45 2.79 -3.47 14.47
N PRO A 46 3.57 -2.99 15.46
CA PRO A 46 4.67 -2.06 15.20
C PRO A 46 5.76 -2.70 14.34
N ASN A 47 6.52 -1.86 13.64
CA ASN A 47 7.65 -2.24 12.80
C ASN A 47 8.78 -2.86 13.64
N PRO A 48 9.03 -4.18 13.54
CA PRO A 48 9.96 -4.86 14.42
C PRO A 48 11.44 -4.67 14.04
N ILE A 49 11.72 -4.05 12.89
CA ILE A 49 13.08 -3.93 12.34
C ILE A 49 13.56 -2.48 12.18
N ALA A 50 12.72 -1.50 12.54
CA ALA A 50 13.05 -0.07 12.46
C ALA A 50 14.42 0.28 13.07
N ALA A 51 14.71 -0.26 14.27
CA ALA A 51 15.96 -0.01 14.97
C ALA A 51 17.18 -0.77 14.39
N LEU A 52 16.94 -1.86 13.65
CA LEU A 52 18.00 -2.66 13.02
C LEU A 52 18.50 -2.02 11.71
N TYR A 53 17.63 -1.28 11.03
CA TYR A 53 17.93 -0.63 9.76
C TYR A 53 17.57 0.88 9.79
N PRO A 54 18.23 1.67 10.67
CA PRO A 54 17.85 3.07 10.90
C PRO A 54 18.04 3.98 9.68
N ASN A 55 18.82 3.54 8.68
CA ASN A 55 19.12 4.31 7.47
C ASN A 55 18.39 3.79 6.23
N ASN A 56 17.65 2.68 6.33
CA ASN A 56 16.86 2.14 5.23
C ASN A 56 15.41 2.59 5.35
N ALA A 57 14.68 2.51 4.23
CA ALA A 57 13.24 2.52 4.27
C ALA A 57 12.74 1.19 4.84
N THR A 58 11.96 1.21 5.91
CA THR A 58 11.38 0.02 6.55
C THR A 58 9.98 0.31 7.05
N GLY A 59 9.13 -0.71 7.10
CA GLY A 59 7.79 -0.64 7.68
C GLY A 59 7.20 -2.04 7.78
N THR A 60 5.89 -2.11 7.98
CA THR A 60 5.12 -3.35 7.86
C THR A 60 4.07 -3.23 6.76
N LEU A 61 3.68 -4.37 6.20
CA LEU A 61 2.67 -4.50 5.16
C LEU A 61 1.66 -5.54 5.62
N ASN A 62 0.62 -5.06 6.29
CA ASN A 62 -0.50 -5.89 6.69
C ASN A 62 -1.57 -5.88 5.60
N GLY A 63 -2.03 -7.04 5.18
CA GLY A 63 -2.93 -7.09 4.04
C GLY A 63 -3.30 -8.48 3.56
N THR A 64 -3.94 -8.48 2.40
CA THR A 64 -4.25 -9.71 1.66
C THR A 64 -3.56 -9.70 0.31
N ILE A 65 -2.86 -10.78 0.01
CA ILE A 65 -2.25 -11.06 -1.29
C ILE A 65 -3.04 -12.18 -1.95
N GLY A 66 -3.59 -11.96 -3.15
CA GLY A 66 -4.36 -12.95 -3.89
C GLY A 66 -3.77 -13.25 -5.26
N VAL A 67 -3.81 -14.52 -5.67
CA VAL A 67 -3.38 -14.94 -7.02
C VAL A 67 -4.59 -14.95 -7.94
N LEU A 68 -4.49 -14.20 -9.03
CA LEU A 68 -5.48 -14.06 -10.10
C LEU A 68 -5.01 -14.86 -11.33
N PRO A 69 -5.48 -16.10 -11.53
CA PRO A 69 -5.22 -16.80 -12.78
C PRO A 69 -5.86 -16.04 -13.93
N ILE A 70 -5.03 -15.51 -14.84
CA ILE A 70 -5.49 -14.89 -16.09
C ILE A 70 -4.95 -15.70 -17.27
N PRO A 71 -5.65 -15.72 -18.42
CA PRO A 71 -5.08 -16.33 -19.61
C PRO A 71 -3.71 -15.74 -19.94
N LEU A 72 -2.72 -16.57 -20.25
CA LEU A 72 -1.38 -16.11 -20.63
C LEU A 72 -1.44 -15.17 -21.83
N THR A 73 -2.37 -15.42 -22.76
CA THR A 73 -2.65 -14.54 -23.91
C THR A 73 -3.17 -13.16 -23.50
N LEU A 74 -3.87 -13.05 -22.37
CA LEU A 74 -4.26 -11.76 -21.78
C LEU A 74 -3.04 -11.10 -21.15
N ALA A 75 -2.24 -11.82 -20.35
CA ALA A 75 -1.01 -11.28 -19.76
C ALA A 75 -0.06 -10.70 -20.83
N ARG A 76 0.07 -11.35 -21.99
CA ARG A 76 0.85 -10.84 -23.15
C ARG A 76 0.28 -9.61 -23.83
N LYS A 77 -1.03 -9.35 -23.69
CA LYS A 77 -1.64 -8.10 -24.18
C LYS A 77 -1.48 -6.95 -23.19
N LEU A 78 -1.36 -7.25 -21.91
CA LEU A 78 -1.28 -6.27 -20.83
C LEU A 78 0.15 -5.80 -20.60
N ILE A 79 1.08 -6.74 -20.41
CA ILE A 79 2.50 -6.45 -20.18
C ILE A 79 3.13 -5.91 -21.47
N PRO A 80 3.97 -4.84 -21.40
CA PRO A 80 4.59 -4.24 -22.58
C PRO A 80 5.34 -5.28 -23.42
N SER A 81 5.17 -5.21 -24.74
CA SER A 81 5.60 -6.26 -25.67
C SER A 81 7.13 -6.46 -25.73
N GLN A 82 7.89 -5.46 -25.27
CA GLN A 82 9.35 -5.56 -25.18
C GLN A 82 9.82 -6.48 -24.04
N TYR A 83 8.97 -6.82 -23.06
CA TYR A 83 9.34 -7.66 -21.92
C TYR A 83 8.83 -9.10 -22.08
N GLY A 84 9.68 -10.07 -21.80
CA GLY A 84 9.31 -11.48 -21.81
C GLY A 84 8.43 -11.89 -20.62
N ILE A 85 7.87 -13.10 -20.68
CA ILE A 85 7.35 -13.81 -19.50
C ILE A 85 8.22 -15.05 -19.30
N LEU A 86 8.70 -15.22 -18.07
CA LEU A 86 9.45 -16.38 -17.63
C LEU A 86 8.47 -17.47 -17.19
N GLU A 87 7.80 -18.10 -18.15
CA GLU A 87 6.80 -19.14 -17.85
C GLU A 87 7.39 -20.33 -17.09
N HIS A 88 8.64 -20.68 -17.39
CA HIS A 88 9.35 -21.75 -16.67
C HIS A 88 9.51 -21.41 -15.17
N ALA A 89 9.76 -20.16 -14.81
CA ALA A 89 10.06 -19.75 -13.45
C ALA A 89 8.85 -19.94 -12.51
N TYR A 90 7.66 -19.48 -12.91
CA TYR A 90 6.47 -19.70 -12.07
C TYR A 90 5.95 -21.13 -12.13
N ARG A 91 6.20 -21.87 -13.23
CA ARG A 91 5.81 -23.29 -13.31
C ARG A 91 6.70 -24.20 -12.47
N GLU A 92 7.96 -23.84 -12.25
CA GLU A 92 8.83 -24.55 -11.31
C GLU A 92 8.28 -24.43 -9.88
N LEU A 93 7.81 -23.24 -9.50
CA LEU A 93 7.19 -22.99 -8.19
C LEU A 93 5.76 -23.57 -8.09
N LEU A 94 5.02 -23.59 -9.20
CA LEU A 94 3.64 -24.05 -9.27
C LEU A 94 3.45 -25.09 -10.41
N PRO A 95 3.95 -26.33 -10.26
CA PRO A 95 3.88 -27.35 -11.33
C PRO A 95 2.46 -27.70 -11.77
N SER A 96 1.48 -27.55 -10.86
CA SER A 96 0.06 -27.78 -11.10
C SER A 96 -0.70 -26.53 -11.57
N PHE A 97 -0.03 -25.39 -11.78
CA PHE A 97 -0.70 -24.18 -12.23
C PHE A 97 -1.36 -24.40 -13.60
N PRO A 98 -2.61 -23.97 -13.80
CA PRO A 98 -3.36 -24.32 -15.00
C PRO A 98 -2.61 -23.99 -16.30
N VAL A 99 -2.67 -24.91 -17.27
CA VAL A 99 -2.02 -24.76 -18.57
C VAL A 99 -2.58 -23.52 -19.27
N GLY A 100 -1.69 -22.70 -19.85
CA GLY A 100 -2.07 -21.48 -20.55
C GLY A 100 -2.56 -20.34 -19.65
N MET A 101 -2.39 -20.44 -18.32
CA MET A 101 -2.65 -19.37 -17.37
C MET A 101 -1.34 -18.72 -16.87
N TYR A 102 -1.47 -17.49 -16.40
CA TYR A 102 -0.44 -16.67 -15.78
C TYR A 102 -0.90 -16.18 -14.39
N PRO A 103 -0.05 -16.21 -13.35
CA PRO A 103 -0.40 -15.77 -12.00
C PRO A 103 -0.23 -14.25 -11.84
N ALA A 104 -1.23 -13.47 -12.23
CA ALA A 104 -1.27 -12.06 -11.82
C ALA A 104 -1.58 -11.96 -10.32
N ILE A 105 -1.12 -10.92 -9.64
CA ILE A 105 -1.22 -10.81 -8.19
C ILE A 105 -2.00 -9.56 -7.82
N VAL A 106 -3.04 -9.69 -7.00
CA VAL A 106 -3.61 -8.55 -6.29
C VAL A 106 -2.91 -8.39 -4.95
N GLN A 107 -2.57 -7.15 -4.62
CA GLN A 107 -2.15 -6.78 -3.27
C GLN A 107 -3.11 -5.72 -2.72
N ALA A 108 -3.66 -5.96 -1.55
CA ALA A 108 -4.43 -4.99 -0.77
C ALA A 108 -3.74 -4.84 0.58
N MET A 109 -2.99 -3.75 0.76
CA MET A 109 -2.05 -3.55 1.86
C MET A 109 -2.35 -2.26 2.60
N HIS A 110 -2.11 -2.29 3.91
CA HIS A 110 -1.89 -1.14 4.76
C HIS A 110 -0.39 -1.11 5.10
N ASP A 111 0.27 -0.02 4.68
CA ASP A 111 1.67 0.27 4.94
C ASP A 111 1.74 1.03 6.28
N HIS A 112 2.31 0.40 7.31
CA HIS A 112 2.29 0.88 8.68
C HIS A 112 3.69 1.07 9.27
N GLU A 113 3.84 2.09 10.12
CA GLU A 113 5.12 2.47 10.75
C GLU A 113 6.28 2.54 9.76
N VAL A 114 6.00 3.10 8.58
CA VAL A 114 7.00 3.32 7.56
C VAL A 114 7.95 4.42 8.03
N GLN A 115 9.24 4.12 8.00
CA GLN A 115 10.30 5.10 8.19
C GLN A 115 11.22 5.07 6.98
N ALA A 116 11.81 6.21 6.64
CA ALA A 116 12.88 6.32 5.66
C ALA A 116 13.82 7.48 6.04
N PHE A 117 15.13 7.23 6.05
CA PHE A 117 16.15 8.26 6.32
C PHE A 117 15.91 9.06 7.62
N GLY A 118 15.41 8.40 8.67
CA GLY A 118 15.11 9.03 9.96
C GLY A 118 13.77 9.79 10.03
N TYR A 119 12.98 9.81 8.96
CA TYR A 119 11.63 10.36 8.94
C TYR A 119 10.59 9.25 9.05
N LYS A 120 9.51 9.49 9.80
CA LYS A 120 8.31 8.65 9.77
C LYS A 120 7.38 9.14 8.65
N ILE A 121 6.86 8.21 7.88
CA ILE A 121 5.81 8.42 6.89
C ILE A 121 4.50 8.00 7.57
N GLU A 122 3.46 8.82 7.43
CA GLU A 122 2.13 8.51 7.96
C GLU A 122 1.60 7.22 7.31
N ASP A 123 0.85 6.42 8.08
CA ASP A 123 0.30 5.16 7.58
C ASP A 123 -0.61 5.39 6.39
N PHE A 124 -0.51 4.54 5.37
CA PHE A 124 -1.33 4.64 4.17
C PHE A 124 -1.70 3.26 3.65
N SER A 125 -2.76 3.20 2.84
CA SER A 125 -3.17 1.99 2.15
C SER A 125 -2.78 2.08 0.68
N ARG A 126 -2.50 0.92 0.10
CA ARG A 126 -2.34 0.77 -1.35
C ARG A 126 -2.94 -0.51 -1.86
N THR A 127 -3.39 -0.47 -3.11
CA THR A 127 -3.80 -1.67 -3.81
C THR A 127 -3.59 -1.59 -5.30
N GLY A 128 -3.31 -2.74 -5.93
CA GLY A 128 -3.08 -2.83 -7.35
C GLY A 128 -3.00 -4.28 -7.81
N ILE A 129 -2.86 -4.44 -9.14
CA ILE A 129 -2.59 -5.73 -9.75
C ILE A 129 -1.19 -5.69 -10.35
N GLU A 130 -0.36 -6.64 -9.92
CA GLU A 130 1.04 -6.77 -10.30
C GLU A 130 1.24 -8.03 -11.15
N PHE A 131 2.27 -7.98 -11.98
CA PHE A 131 2.60 -9.00 -12.97
C PHE A 131 4.03 -9.51 -12.71
N PRO A 132 4.24 -10.55 -11.89
CA PRO A 132 5.55 -11.12 -11.59
C PRO A 132 6.12 -11.99 -12.73
N PHE A 133 7.37 -12.45 -12.60
CA PHE A 133 8.03 -13.32 -13.58
C PHE A 133 8.16 -12.67 -14.97
N VAL A 134 8.37 -11.36 -15.01
CA VAL A 134 8.61 -10.58 -16.22
C VAL A 134 10.11 -10.54 -16.50
N ASP A 135 10.48 -10.85 -17.73
CA ASP A 135 11.85 -10.74 -18.22
C ASP A 135 12.08 -9.31 -18.75
N LEU A 136 12.37 -8.40 -17.81
CA LEU A 136 12.67 -7.01 -18.12
C LEU A 136 13.97 -6.87 -18.92
N LEU A 137 14.98 -7.68 -18.61
CA LEU A 137 16.34 -7.56 -19.12
C LEU A 137 16.62 -8.41 -20.37
N GLY A 138 15.68 -9.27 -20.77
CA GLY A 138 15.80 -10.16 -21.91
C GLY A 138 16.86 -11.26 -21.72
N ASP A 139 17.17 -11.63 -20.47
CA ASP A 139 18.19 -12.65 -20.17
C ASP A 139 17.62 -14.04 -19.93
N GLY A 140 16.29 -14.18 -19.94
CA GLY A 140 15.61 -15.45 -19.75
C GLY A 140 15.73 -16.02 -18.33
N TYR A 141 16.17 -15.22 -17.34
CA TYR A 141 16.48 -15.70 -15.99
C TYR A 141 16.02 -14.75 -14.88
N SER A 142 16.37 -13.46 -14.97
CA SER A 142 16.13 -12.48 -13.93
C SER A 142 14.65 -12.12 -13.87
N SER A 143 13.96 -12.50 -12.79
CA SER A 143 12.53 -12.27 -12.64
C SER A 143 12.23 -10.93 -11.99
N PHE A 144 11.43 -10.11 -12.69
CA PHE A 144 10.92 -8.84 -12.22
C PHE A 144 9.41 -8.88 -12.07
N LYS A 145 8.88 -7.92 -11.31
CA LYS A 145 7.45 -7.69 -11.17
C LYS A 145 7.06 -6.35 -11.77
N TRP A 146 6.22 -6.39 -12.79
CA TRP A 146 5.68 -5.18 -13.41
C TRP A 146 4.43 -4.71 -12.65
N ALA A 147 4.47 -3.50 -12.12
CA ALA A 147 3.39 -2.87 -11.35
C ALA A 147 2.95 -1.58 -12.07
N PRO A 148 2.05 -1.65 -13.06
CA PRO A 148 1.78 -0.52 -13.93
C PRO A 148 0.93 0.58 -13.30
N SER A 149 0.14 0.25 -12.29
CA SER A 149 -0.71 1.20 -11.62
C SER A 149 -1.12 0.72 -10.24
N MET A 150 -1.44 1.68 -9.38
CA MET A 150 -1.92 1.42 -8.04
C MET A 150 -2.85 2.52 -7.54
N LEU A 151 -3.82 2.16 -6.72
CA LEU A 151 -4.58 3.08 -5.88
C LEU A 151 -3.81 3.26 -4.57
N MET A 152 -3.73 4.49 -4.06
CA MET A 152 -3.01 4.81 -2.83
C MET A 152 -3.73 5.93 -2.06
N THR A 153 -3.67 5.92 -0.72
CA THR A 153 -4.42 6.87 0.11
C THR A 153 -4.15 8.31 -0.31
N ALA A 154 -5.22 9.04 -0.62
CA ALA A 154 -5.12 10.46 -0.97
C ALA A 154 -4.51 11.29 0.18
N GLY A 155 -3.82 12.38 -0.15
CA GLY A 155 -3.15 13.25 0.83
C GLY A 155 -1.78 12.75 1.34
N HIS A 156 -1.35 11.55 0.92
CA HIS A 156 -0.04 10.98 1.29
C HIS A 156 0.99 11.26 0.19
N GLU A 157 1.30 12.55 -0.02
CA GLU A 157 2.06 13.02 -1.19
C GLU A 157 3.45 12.39 -1.32
N ILE A 158 4.12 12.07 -0.20
CA ILE A 158 5.44 11.40 -0.22
C ILE A 158 5.31 10.00 -0.83
N ALA A 159 4.30 9.22 -0.41
CA ALA A 159 4.08 7.87 -0.90
C ALA A 159 3.59 7.89 -2.36
N LEU A 160 2.67 8.81 -2.69
CA LEU A 160 2.15 9.00 -4.05
C LEU A 160 3.28 9.30 -5.03
N LYS A 161 4.12 10.28 -4.67
CA LYS A 161 5.27 10.68 -5.48
C LYS A 161 6.32 9.58 -5.58
N GLY A 162 6.60 8.87 -4.48
CA GLY A 162 7.53 7.75 -4.46
C GLY A 162 7.16 6.67 -5.47
N ALA A 163 5.89 6.27 -5.53
CA ALA A 163 5.41 5.31 -6.52
C ALA A 163 5.49 5.84 -7.96
N GLN A 164 5.14 7.11 -8.18
CA GLN A 164 5.20 7.76 -9.50
C GLN A 164 6.62 7.86 -10.06
N ASP A 165 7.63 7.95 -9.19
CA ASP A 165 9.03 8.03 -9.61
C ASP A 165 9.58 6.75 -10.25
N TYR A 166 8.92 5.62 -10.02
CA TYR A 166 9.17 4.36 -10.73
C TYR A 166 8.37 4.23 -12.04
N GLY A 167 7.57 5.26 -12.37
CA GLY A 167 6.68 5.29 -13.54
C GLY A 167 5.31 4.66 -13.31
N THR A 168 4.98 4.31 -12.06
CA THR A 168 3.68 3.72 -11.72
C THR A 168 2.58 4.76 -11.94
N ASN A 169 1.51 4.38 -12.62
CA ASN A 169 0.32 5.22 -12.69
C ASN A 169 -0.45 5.17 -11.37
N THR A 170 -0.12 6.09 -10.47
CA THR A 170 -0.66 6.13 -9.11
C THR A 170 -1.89 7.02 -9.03
N PHE A 171 -2.99 6.44 -8.53
CA PHE A 171 -4.27 7.10 -8.36
C PHE A 171 -4.52 7.41 -6.88
N PRO A 172 -4.60 8.69 -6.48
CA PRO A 172 -5.10 9.05 -5.14
C PRO A 172 -6.50 8.47 -4.94
N ALA A 173 -6.72 7.83 -3.79
CA ALA A 173 -7.91 7.02 -3.53
C ALA A 173 -8.39 7.11 -2.08
N SER A 174 -9.68 6.85 -1.89
CA SER A 174 -10.30 6.57 -0.60
C SER A 174 -10.38 5.06 -0.36
N PHE A 175 -10.17 4.63 0.88
CA PHE A 175 -10.15 3.21 1.27
C PHE A 175 -11.20 2.87 2.31
N GLU A 176 -11.70 1.64 2.27
CA GLU A 176 -12.59 1.08 3.28
C GLU A 176 -12.12 -0.33 3.70
N PRO A 177 -11.69 -0.52 4.96
CA PRO A 177 -11.49 0.52 5.98
C PRO A 177 -10.35 1.49 5.59
N GLY A 178 -10.37 2.69 6.17
CA GLY A 178 -9.38 3.73 5.87
C GLY A 178 -8.06 3.60 6.64
N CYS A 179 -8.05 2.80 7.71
CA CYS A 179 -7.04 2.80 8.78
C CYS A 179 -6.42 1.44 9.09
N ASP A 180 -6.94 0.41 8.43
CA ASP A 180 -6.61 -0.98 8.73
C ASP A 180 -6.48 -1.73 7.41
N ALA A 181 -5.76 -2.86 7.44
CA ALA A 181 -5.58 -3.74 6.29
C ALA A 181 -6.90 -4.27 5.69
N TYR A 182 -7.93 -4.44 6.53
CA TYR A 182 -9.24 -4.96 6.16
C TYR A 182 -10.18 -4.87 7.37
N ARG A 183 -11.50 -4.97 7.14
CA ARG A 183 -12.49 -5.10 8.22
C ARG A 183 -13.17 -6.46 8.17
N ALA A 184 -13.53 -7.00 9.32
CA ALA A 184 -14.43 -8.15 9.38
C ALA A 184 -15.80 -7.80 8.79
N VAL A 185 -16.41 -8.75 8.08
CA VAL A 185 -17.78 -8.61 7.58
C VAL A 185 -18.74 -9.18 8.64
N PRO A 186 -19.52 -8.33 9.33
CA PRO A 186 -20.41 -8.80 10.39
C PRO A 186 -21.44 -9.78 9.85
N SER A 187 -21.68 -10.86 10.59
CA SER A 187 -22.69 -11.87 10.23
C SER A 187 -22.50 -12.48 8.83
N SER A 188 -21.26 -12.53 8.32
CA SER A 188 -20.95 -13.29 7.11
C SER A 188 -21.36 -14.76 7.27
N LYS A 189 -21.77 -15.38 6.16
CA LYS A 189 -22.07 -16.82 6.12
C LYS A 189 -20.82 -17.66 6.37
N GLU A 190 -19.65 -17.15 6.00
CA GLU A 190 -18.36 -17.77 6.21
C GLU A 190 -17.64 -17.03 7.35
N PRO A 191 -17.29 -17.71 8.47
CA PRO A 191 -16.51 -17.08 9.53
C PRO A 191 -15.17 -16.56 9.01
N GLY A 192 -14.68 -15.46 9.58
CA GLY A 192 -13.39 -14.87 9.19
C GLY A 192 -13.42 -14.07 7.89
N THR A 193 -14.60 -13.89 7.26
CA THR A 193 -14.72 -13.04 6.06
C THR A 193 -14.30 -11.61 6.36
N THR A 194 -13.48 -11.08 5.47
CA THR A 194 -12.93 -9.73 5.52
C THR A 194 -13.15 -9.01 4.21
N TYR A 195 -13.29 -7.70 4.31
CA TYR A 195 -13.54 -6.79 3.20
C TYR A 195 -12.51 -5.68 3.19
N PHE A 196 -12.07 -5.35 1.98
CA PHE A 196 -11.23 -4.19 1.69
C PHE A 196 -11.68 -3.58 0.36
N SER A 197 -11.71 -2.27 0.26
CA SER A 197 -11.91 -1.59 -1.02
C SER A 197 -11.16 -0.28 -1.13
N ALA A 198 -10.93 0.11 -2.38
CA ALA A 198 -10.33 1.36 -2.77
C ALA A 198 -11.08 1.92 -3.98
N SER A 199 -11.30 3.23 -4.00
CA SER A 199 -11.85 3.96 -5.14
C SER A 199 -11.08 5.24 -5.34
N SER A 200 -10.66 5.51 -6.58
CA SER A 200 -9.96 6.75 -6.90
C SER A 200 -10.84 7.96 -6.59
N VAL A 201 -10.22 8.99 -6.02
CA VAL A 201 -10.87 10.29 -5.78
C VAL A 201 -11.16 10.98 -7.12
N GLU A 202 -10.31 10.76 -8.11
CA GLU A 202 -10.39 11.37 -9.43
C GLU A 202 -10.29 10.28 -10.51
N GLY A 203 -11.40 9.60 -10.79
CA GLY A 203 -11.40 8.58 -11.82
C GLY A 203 -12.51 7.55 -11.70
N ARG A 204 -12.34 6.44 -12.42
CA ARG A 204 -13.21 5.27 -12.32
C ARG A 204 -12.48 4.08 -11.72
N GLU A 205 -11.21 4.27 -11.36
CA GLU A 205 -10.32 3.24 -10.89
C GLU A 205 -10.78 2.77 -9.51
N SER A 206 -10.97 1.46 -9.37
CA SER A 206 -11.43 0.87 -8.13
C SER A 206 -10.98 -0.57 -8.01
N LEU A 207 -10.86 -1.03 -6.78
CA LEU A 207 -10.57 -2.42 -6.44
C LEU A 207 -11.26 -2.77 -5.14
N SER A 208 -11.92 -3.92 -5.09
CA SER A 208 -12.48 -4.46 -3.86
C SER A 208 -12.18 -5.94 -3.73
N THR A 209 -11.99 -6.39 -2.51
CA THR A 209 -11.77 -7.79 -2.16
C THR A 209 -12.75 -8.24 -1.08
N LEU A 210 -13.13 -9.51 -1.16
CA LEU A 210 -13.93 -10.19 -0.16
C LEU A 210 -13.35 -11.59 0.02
N PHE A 211 -12.74 -11.85 1.17
CA PHE A 211 -11.98 -13.06 1.44
C PHE A 211 -12.38 -13.70 2.76
N SER A 212 -12.57 -15.02 2.77
CA SER A 212 -12.80 -15.83 3.96
C SER A 212 -11.62 -16.75 4.23
N SER A 213 -11.43 -17.14 5.48
CA SER A 213 -10.46 -18.15 5.89
C SER A 213 -10.72 -19.48 5.16
N THR A 214 -9.66 -20.19 4.80
CA THR A 214 -9.76 -21.53 4.22
C THR A 214 -8.63 -22.43 4.69
N GLU A 215 -8.89 -23.73 4.78
CA GLU A 215 -7.86 -24.74 5.04
C GLU A 215 -7.13 -25.17 3.75
N GLU A 216 -7.67 -24.81 2.58
CA GLU A 216 -7.13 -25.18 1.28
C GLU A 216 -5.78 -24.49 1.01
N GLU A 217 -4.73 -25.28 0.83
CA GLU A 217 -3.41 -24.80 0.40
C GLU A 217 -3.28 -24.87 -1.12
N MET A 218 -3.76 -23.85 -1.82
CA MET A 218 -3.67 -23.80 -3.28
C MET A 218 -2.25 -23.44 -3.77
N TYR A 219 -1.52 -22.62 -3.02
CA TYR A 219 -0.18 -22.14 -3.37
C TYR A 219 0.74 -22.18 -2.15
N PRO A 220 1.99 -22.67 -2.28
CA PRO A 220 2.92 -22.78 -1.16
C PRO A 220 3.47 -21.41 -0.74
N LEU A 221 3.85 -21.26 0.53
CA LEU A 221 4.45 -20.01 1.03
C LEU A 221 5.73 -19.60 0.26
N SER A 222 6.51 -20.57 -0.23
CA SER A 222 7.69 -20.31 -1.06
C SER A 222 7.38 -19.54 -2.35
N PHE A 223 6.19 -19.77 -2.94
CA PHE A 223 5.73 -19.01 -4.09
C PHE A 223 5.49 -17.53 -3.72
N PHE A 224 4.83 -17.27 -2.59
CA PHE A 224 4.59 -15.91 -2.10
C PHE A 224 5.89 -15.18 -1.77
N LYS A 225 6.82 -15.83 -1.06
CA LYS A 225 8.16 -15.30 -0.79
C LYS A 225 8.89 -14.92 -2.07
N ASN A 226 8.86 -15.79 -3.09
CA ASN A 226 9.52 -15.54 -4.36
C ASN A 226 9.00 -14.28 -5.04
N PHE A 227 7.71 -14.21 -5.39
CA PHE A 227 7.23 -13.08 -6.20
C PHE A 227 7.16 -11.77 -5.42
N THR A 228 6.92 -11.82 -4.10
CA THR A 228 6.87 -10.58 -3.29
C THR A 228 8.23 -9.91 -3.15
N ASN A 229 9.31 -10.68 -3.30
CA ASN A 229 10.71 -10.22 -3.26
C ASN A 229 11.33 -10.04 -4.65
N GLN A 230 10.54 -10.05 -5.74
CA GLN A 230 11.04 -9.69 -7.06
C GLN A 230 11.19 -8.16 -7.16
N PRO A 231 12.25 -7.63 -7.81
CA PRO A 231 12.38 -6.20 -8.06
C PRO A 231 11.19 -5.69 -8.86
N THR A 232 10.61 -4.58 -8.41
CA THR A 232 9.38 -4.01 -8.95
C THR A 232 9.70 -2.84 -9.88
N PHE A 233 8.99 -2.74 -11.01
CA PHE A 233 9.15 -1.63 -11.95
C PHE A 233 7.82 -1.30 -12.64
N ALA A 234 7.72 -0.09 -13.20
CA ALA A 234 6.62 0.27 -14.11
C ALA A 234 7.12 0.74 -15.48
N ASP A 235 8.13 1.63 -15.53
CA ASP A 235 8.68 2.16 -16.79
C ASP A 235 9.93 1.42 -17.32
N GLY A 236 10.50 0.54 -16.49
CA GLY A 236 11.65 -0.30 -16.81
C GLY A 236 13.01 0.41 -16.71
N LYS A 237 13.08 1.63 -16.16
CA LYS A 237 14.34 2.36 -15.97
C LYS A 237 14.87 2.20 -14.55
N THR A 238 13.99 2.47 -13.58
CA THR A 238 14.29 2.41 -12.16
C THR A 238 13.48 1.29 -11.54
N CYS A 239 14.14 0.50 -10.70
CA CYS A 239 13.53 -0.61 -10.00
C CYS A 239 13.52 -0.33 -8.49
N ASP A 240 12.40 -0.65 -7.87
CA ASP A 240 12.29 -0.77 -6.42
C ASP A 240 12.64 -2.19 -6.00
N ASN A 241 13.36 -2.33 -4.88
CA ASN A 241 13.66 -3.60 -4.26
C ASN A 241 13.25 -3.60 -2.79
N MET A 242 11.95 -3.79 -2.61
CA MET A 242 11.29 -4.03 -1.33
C MET A 242 11.37 -5.50 -0.94
N ILE A 243 12.28 -5.81 -0.02
CA ILE A 243 12.50 -7.16 0.51
C ILE A 243 11.58 -7.36 1.72
N ARG A 244 10.61 -8.27 1.60
CA ARG A 244 9.70 -8.70 2.68
C ARG A 244 10.30 -9.83 3.50
N LEU A 245 10.18 -9.70 4.81
CA LEU A 245 10.67 -10.66 5.79
C LEU A 245 9.51 -11.44 6.38
N PHE A 246 9.51 -12.75 6.14
CA PHE A 246 8.47 -13.68 6.59
C PHE A 246 8.80 -14.37 7.92
N ASN A 247 9.89 -14.00 8.57
CA ASN A 247 10.39 -14.59 9.82
C ASN A 247 10.53 -13.55 10.96
N THR A 248 9.68 -12.53 10.96
CA THR A 248 9.67 -11.49 12.00
C THR A 248 8.55 -11.73 13.00
N THR A 249 8.48 -10.91 14.06
CA THR A 249 7.42 -11.03 15.07
C THR A 249 6.03 -10.81 14.50
N VAL A 250 5.89 -9.93 13.50
CA VAL A 250 4.60 -9.65 12.83
C VAL A 250 4.13 -10.80 11.93
N SER A 251 5.05 -11.61 11.41
CA SER A 251 4.78 -12.75 10.53
C SER A 251 4.96 -14.12 11.21
N SER A 252 5.14 -14.15 12.53
CA SER A 252 5.46 -15.37 13.28
C SER A 252 4.24 -16.32 13.45
N ALA A 253 4.48 -17.62 13.61
CA ALA A 253 3.48 -18.69 13.50
C ALA A 253 2.25 -18.57 14.42
N GLU A 254 2.33 -17.81 15.52
CA GLU A 254 1.20 -17.62 16.43
C GLU A 254 0.18 -16.57 15.91
N LYS A 255 0.54 -15.78 14.88
CA LYS A 255 -0.29 -14.67 14.37
C LYS A 255 -0.20 -14.38 12.86
N GLY A 256 0.78 -14.94 12.15
CA GLY A 256 1.38 -14.22 11.01
C GLY A 256 0.84 -14.48 9.61
N ILE A 257 0.27 -15.66 9.32
CA ILE A 257 -0.11 -16.03 7.96
C ILE A 257 -1.35 -16.91 7.95
N GLU A 258 -2.40 -16.42 7.30
CA GLU A 258 -3.68 -17.12 7.15
C GLU A 258 -3.99 -17.35 5.67
N ARG A 259 -4.47 -18.55 5.35
CA ARG A 259 -4.91 -18.90 4.00
C ARG A 259 -6.31 -18.37 3.78
N VAL A 260 -6.53 -17.73 2.63
CA VAL A 260 -7.83 -17.15 2.30
C VAL A 260 -8.30 -17.53 0.91
N LYS A 261 -9.62 -17.59 0.74
CA LYS A 261 -10.31 -17.79 -0.54
C LYS A 261 -11.42 -16.76 -0.69
N GLY A 262 -11.60 -16.23 -1.89
CA GLY A 262 -12.51 -15.11 -2.06
C GLY A 262 -12.77 -14.64 -3.47
N THR A 263 -13.24 -13.41 -3.55
CA THR A 263 -13.57 -12.70 -4.78
C THR A 263 -12.81 -11.38 -4.84
N VAL A 264 -12.34 -11.03 -6.02
CA VAL A 264 -11.68 -9.77 -6.33
C VAL A 264 -12.41 -9.12 -7.50
N ARG A 265 -12.74 -7.85 -7.35
CA ARG A 265 -13.30 -7.02 -8.43
C ARG A 265 -12.39 -5.84 -8.62
N ALA A 266 -11.98 -5.58 -9.86
CA ALA A 266 -11.08 -4.47 -10.17
C ALA A 266 -11.47 -3.81 -11.49
N ASN A 267 -11.47 -2.49 -11.48
CA ASN A 267 -11.45 -1.64 -12.65
C ASN A 267 -10.20 -0.78 -12.54
N ILE A 268 -9.06 -1.26 -13.04
CA ILE A 268 -7.78 -0.57 -12.91
C ILE A 268 -6.91 -0.86 -14.12
N HIS A 269 -6.06 0.10 -14.51
CA HIS A 269 -5.04 -0.10 -15.53
C HIS A 269 -4.18 -1.34 -15.20
N PRO A 270 -3.69 -2.13 -16.16
CA PRO A 270 -3.80 -2.01 -17.62
C PRO A 270 -5.08 -2.65 -18.20
N PHE A 271 -6.00 -3.13 -17.35
CA PHE A 271 -7.26 -3.66 -17.81
C PHE A 271 -8.13 -2.52 -18.37
N LYS A 272 -8.75 -2.76 -19.53
CA LYS A 272 -9.55 -1.75 -20.24
C LYS A 272 -11.00 -1.67 -19.77
N LYS A 273 -11.41 -2.62 -18.93
CA LYS A 273 -12.75 -2.76 -18.39
C LYS A 273 -12.65 -3.38 -17.01
N GLU A 274 -13.76 -3.36 -16.29
CA GLU A 274 -13.88 -4.08 -15.04
C GLU A 274 -13.75 -5.60 -15.24
N HIS A 275 -13.07 -6.23 -14.29
CA HIS A 275 -12.92 -7.67 -14.19
C HIS A 275 -13.30 -8.13 -12.78
N GLU A 276 -13.87 -9.32 -12.71
CA GLU A 276 -14.19 -10.01 -11.47
C GLU A 276 -13.58 -11.41 -11.53
N TRP A 277 -12.91 -11.80 -10.45
CA TRP A 277 -12.34 -13.12 -10.24
C TRP A 277 -12.97 -13.73 -9.00
N SER A 278 -13.64 -14.86 -9.18
CA SER A 278 -14.13 -15.72 -8.10
C SER A 278 -13.16 -16.87 -7.85
N ASN A 279 -13.17 -17.46 -6.65
CA ASN A 279 -12.26 -18.53 -6.25
C ASN A 279 -10.78 -18.10 -6.32
N VAL A 280 -10.52 -16.87 -5.90
CA VAL A 280 -9.16 -16.34 -5.73
C VAL A 280 -8.60 -16.91 -4.45
N TYR A 281 -7.42 -17.51 -4.50
CA TYR A 281 -6.70 -18.02 -3.33
C TYR A 281 -5.52 -17.13 -3.00
N GLY A 282 -5.21 -17.00 -1.72
CA GLY A 282 -4.23 -16.04 -1.25
C GLY A 282 -3.79 -16.25 0.19
N LEU A 283 -3.01 -15.30 0.68
CA LEU A 283 -2.60 -15.20 2.06
C LEU A 283 -3.04 -13.85 2.64
N ARG A 284 -3.50 -13.87 3.88
CA ARG A 284 -3.65 -12.71 4.74
C ARG A 284 -2.51 -12.74 5.75
N LEU A 285 -1.68 -11.71 5.76
CA LEU A 285 -0.44 -11.70 6.53
C LEU A 285 0.05 -10.28 6.76
N ASP A 286 0.90 -10.14 7.78
CA ASP A 286 1.73 -8.96 8.00
C ASP A 286 3.20 -9.33 7.77
N THR A 287 3.92 -8.48 7.03
CA THR A 287 5.35 -8.64 6.73
C THR A 287 6.10 -7.35 6.97
N ALA A 288 7.18 -7.42 7.75
CA ALA A 288 8.14 -6.32 7.78
C ALA A 288 8.91 -6.25 6.46
N PHE A 289 9.33 -5.06 6.03
CA PHE A 289 10.11 -4.91 4.80
C PHE A 289 11.33 -4.00 4.95
N ILE A 290 12.32 -4.23 4.09
CA ILE A 290 13.46 -3.36 3.85
C ILE A 290 13.39 -2.94 2.39
N GLU A 291 13.32 -1.64 2.13
CA GLU A 291 13.21 -1.10 0.79
C GLU A 291 14.51 -0.42 0.35
N ASN A 292 15.03 -0.86 -0.79
CA ASN A 292 16.21 -0.29 -1.45
C ASN A 292 15.75 0.48 -2.68
N ASN A 293 15.60 1.78 -2.48
CA ASN A 293 14.97 2.68 -3.44
C ASN A 293 15.92 3.13 -4.57
N TYR A 294 15.32 3.52 -5.71
CA TYR A 294 15.98 4.19 -6.85
C TYR A 294 17.15 3.41 -7.47
N LEU A 295 17.06 2.08 -7.51
CA LEU A 295 18.10 1.24 -8.09
C LEU A 295 17.94 1.13 -9.61
N SER A 296 19.04 1.01 -10.33
CA SER A 296 19.00 0.69 -11.75
C SER A 296 18.44 -0.71 -11.94
N CYS A 297 17.46 -0.89 -12.82
CA CYS A 297 16.94 -2.24 -13.09
C CYS A 297 18.03 -3.21 -13.57
N GLU A 298 19.05 -2.71 -14.27
CA GLU A 298 20.19 -3.49 -14.73
C GLU A 298 21.01 -4.09 -13.58
N SER A 299 21.05 -3.46 -12.39
CA SER A 299 21.80 -4.02 -11.25
C SER A 299 21.18 -5.30 -10.68
N PHE A 300 19.97 -5.66 -11.13
CA PHE A 300 19.30 -6.91 -10.78
C PHE A 300 19.50 -8.03 -11.78
N ARG A 301 20.41 -7.87 -12.75
CA ARG A 301 20.80 -8.99 -13.62
C ARG A 301 21.37 -10.13 -12.79
N GLY A 302 20.80 -11.33 -12.94
CA GLY A 302 21.14 -12.51 -12.15
C GLY A 302 20.52 -12.52 -10.76
N TYR A 303 19.64 -11.57 -10.42
CA TYR A 303 18.97 -11.54 -9.12
C TYR A 303 18.06 -12.75 -8.97
N VAL A 304 18.19 -13.44 -7.84
CA VAL A 304 17.33 -14.53 -7.42
C VAL A 304 16.61 -14.08 -6.17
N SER A 305 15.29 -14.01 -6.22
CA SER A 305 14.48 -13.73 -5.02
C SER A 305 14.75 -14.80 -3.98
N HIS A 306 15.34 -14.41 -2.85
CA HIS A 306 15.66 -15.30 -1.75
C HIS A 306 14.41 -15.66 -0.91
N GLU A 307 14.46 -16.81 -0.24
CA GLU A 307 13.41 -17.32 0.67
C GLU A 307 13.22 -16.51 1.95
#